data_AF-A0A2P9E1T9-F1
#
_entry.id   AF-A0A2P9E1T9-F1
#
_cell.length_a   1.000
_cell.length_b   1.000
_cell.length_c   1.000
_cell.angle_alpha   90.00
_cell.angle_beta   90.00
_cell.angle_gamma   90.00
#
_symmetry.space_group_name_H-M   'P 1'
#
loop_
_entity.id
_entity.type
_entity.pdbx_description
1 polymer ?
#
loop_
_entity_poly.entity_id
_entity_poly.type
_entity_poly.pdbx_seq_one_letter_code
_entity_poly.pdbx_strand_id
1 'polypeptide(L)'
;MNQSFISDILYADIESKAKELTVNSNNTVQPVALMRLGVFVPKPSKSKGESKEIDATKAFSQLEIAKAEGYDDIKITGPRLDMDTDFKTWIGVIYAFSKYGLSSNTIQLSFQEFAKACGFPSKRLDAKLRLTIHESLGRLRNKGIAFKRGKDAKGGYQTGLLKVGRFDADLDLIELEADSKLWELFQLDYRVLLQHHALRALPKKEVAQAIYTFIESLPQNPLPLSFARIRERLALQSAVGEQNRIIKKAIEQLKTIGYLDCSIEKKGRESFVIVHSRNPKLKLPE
;
A
#
# COMPACT_ATOMS: atom_id res chain seq x y z
N MET A 1 -44.72 7.77 -30.50
CA MET A 1 -43.28 7.65 -30.78
C MET A 1 -42.54 8.33 -29.65
N ASN A 2 -42.15 7.58 -28.62
CA ASN A 2 -41.38 8.12 -27.50
C ASN A 2 -39.91 8.08 -27.88
N GLN A 3 -39.32 9.27 -28.10
CA GLN A 3 -37.88 9.43 -28.23
C GLN A 3 -37.26 9.27 -26.84
N SER A 4 -36.72 8.09 -26.58
CA SER A 4 -35.80 7.85 -25.46
C SER A 4 -34.52 8.65 -25.70
N PHE A 5 -34.17 9.53 -24.75
CA PHE A 5 -32.96 10.35 -24.81
C PHE A 5 -31.72 9.48 -24.56
N ILE A 6 -30.61 9.81 -25.23
CA ILE A 6 -29.30 9.13 -25.12
C ILE A 6 -28.78 9.13 -23.67
N SER A 7 -29.28 10.01 -22.80
CA SER A 7 -28.98 10.01 -21.36
C SER A 7 -29.48 8.77 -20.62
N ASP A 8 -30.61 8.20 -21.04
CA ASP A 8 -31.25 7.09 -20.32
C ASP A 8 -30.57 5.75 -20.64
N ILE A 9 -29.89 5.65 -21.79
CA ILE A 9 -29.11 4.48 -22.20
C ILE A 9 -27.71 4.49 -21.56
N LEU A 10 -27.17 5.66 -21.23
CA LEU A 10 -25.85 5.79 -20.60
C LEU A 10 -25.87 5.67 -19.06
N TYR A 11 -27.03 5.84 -18.42
CA TYR A 11 -27.18 5.68 -16.97
C TYR A 11 -27.77 4.32 -16.54
N ALA A 12 -28.56 3.65 -17.38
CA ALA A 12 -29.15 2.35 -17.02
C ALA A 12 -28.14 1.21 -16.92
N ASP A 13 -26.99 1.31 -17.60
CA ASP A 13 -25.93 0.29 -17.59
C ASP A 13 -24.90 0.46 -16.45
N ILE A 14 -25.01 1.53 -15.65
CA ILE A 14 -24.08 1.79 -14.53
C ILE A 14 -24.63 1.24 -13.20
N GLU A 15 -25.95 1.09 -13.06
CA GLU A 15 -26.58 0.67 -11.79
C GLU A 15 -26.82 -0.84 -11.63
N SER A 16 -26.56 -1.69 -12.63
CA SER A 16 -26.98 -3.11 -12.57
C SER A 16 -25.88 -4.18 -12.74
N LYS A 17 -24.62 -3.81 -12.93
CA LYS A 17 -23.50 -4.77 -12.87
C LYS A 17 -22.36 -4.18 -12.07
N ALA A 18 -22.32 -4.50 -10.77
CA ALA A 18 -21.06 -4.53 -10.04
C ALA A 18 -20.08 -5.36 -10.89
N LYS A 19 -19.18 -4.69 -11.61
CA LYS A 19 -18.21 -5.38 -12.45
C LYS A 19 -17.42 -6.31 -11.53
N GLU A 20 -17.53 -7.61 -11.79
CA GLU A 20 -16.75 -8.64 -11.12
C GLU A 20 -15.27 -8.24 -11.17
N LEU A 21 -14.51 -8.47 -10.08
CA LEU A 21 -13.08 -8.25 -10.09
C LEU A 21 -12.44 -9.34 -10.97
N THR A 22 -12.39 -9.08 -12.27
CA THR A 22 -11.89 -10.04 -13.25
C THR A 22 -10.38 -10.19 -13.10
N VAL A 23 -9.93 -11.38 -12.69
CA VAL A 23 -8.51 -11.73 -12.60
C VAL A 23 -7.94 -11.91 -14.01
N ASN A 24 -7.08 -11.01 -14.47
CA ASN A 24 -6.22 -11.28 -15.64
C ASN A 24 -4.83 -11.77 -15.18
N SER A 25 -4.30 -12.79 -15.83
CA SER A 25 -3.03 -13.45 -15.47
C SER A 25 -1.79 -12.76 -16.03
N ASN A 26 -1.94 -11.62 -16.71
CA ASN A 26 -0.95 -11.12 -17.66
C ASN A 26 -0.21 -9.84 -17.21
N ASN A 27 -0.60 -9.20 -16.11
CA ASN A 27 0.13 -8.05 -15.56
C ASN A 27 0.26 -8.18 -14.03
N THR A 28 1.46 -8.48 -13.53
CA THR A 28 1.75 -8.51 -12.10
C THR A 28 2.02 -7.09 -11.57
N VAL A 29 1.03 -6.19 -11.62
CA VAL A 29 1.12 -4.92 -10.87
C VAL A 29 0.66 -5.15 -9.43
N GLN A 30 1.50 -5.89 -8.74
CA GLN A 30 1.32 -6.36 -7.37
C GLN A 30 1.18 -5.19 -6.36
N PRO A 31 0.57 -5.42 -5.19
CA PRO A 31 0.67 -4.54 -4.00
C PRO A 31 2.11 -4.06 -3.69
N VAL A 32 3.10 -4.85 -4.12
CA VAL A 32 4.54 -4.57 -4.16
C VAL A 32 4.88 -3.23 -4.83
N ALA A 33 4.13 -2.78 -5.83
CA ALA A 33 4.33 -1.48 -6.47
C ALA A 33 4.12 -0.33 -5.48
N LEU A 34 3.01 -0.34 -4.72
CA LEU A 34 2.75 0.64 -3.66
C LEU A 34 3.85 0.64 -2.59
N MET A 35 4.39 -0.54 -2.30
CA MET A 35 5.47 -0.74 -1.33
C MET A 35 6.80 -0.13 -1.78
N ARG A 36 7.00 0.07 -3.09
CA ARG A 36 8.18 0.76 -3.65
C ARG A 36 8.04 2.28 -3.68
N LEU A 37 6.82 2.78 -3.80
CA LEU A 37 6.52 4.18 -4.13
C LEU A 37 6.52 5.16 -2.95
N GLY A 38 6.74 4.71 -1.71
CA GLY A 38 6.69 5.64 -0.57
C GLY A 38 5.27 6.01 -0.12
N VAL A 39 4.26 5.21 -0.50
CA VAL A 39 2.85 5.48 -0.16
C VAL A 39 2.58 5.38 1.34
N PHE A 40 3.17 4.36 1.97
CA PHE A 40 3.17 4.13 3.43
C PHE A 40 4.56 4.44 3.98
N VAL A 41 4.62 5.35 4.96
CA VAL A 41 5.87 5.92 5.46
C VAL A 41 5.84 6.07 6.98
N PRO A 42 6.99 6.06 7.66
CA PRO A 42 7.03 6.24 9.10
C PRO A 42 6.39 7.56 9.53
N LYS A 43 5.71 7.54 10.69
CA LYS A 43 5.21 8.74 11.37
C LYS A 43 6.38 9.70 11.59
N PRO A 44 6.21 10.98 11.21
CA PRO A 44 7.23 11.97 11.50
C PRO A 44 7.33 12.16 13.02
N SER A 45 8.54 12.42 13.52
CA SER A 45 8.75 12.72 14.95
C SER A 45 8.13 14.07 15.38
N LYS A 46 7.72 14.90 14.42
CA LYS A 46 7.03 16.18 14.63
C LYS A 46 5.81 16.26 13.71
N SER A 47 4.70 16.78 14.24
CA SER A 47 3.32 16.70 13.72
C SER A 47 3.01 17.43 12.39
N LYS A 48 4.02 17.79 11.58
CA LYS A 48 3.85 18.60 10.35
C LYS A 48 4.38 17.91 9.10
N GLY A 49 4.03 16.64 8.94
CA GLY A 49 4.31 15.89 7.73
C GLY A 49 3.33 16.20 6.62
N GLU A 50 3.61 17.17 5.75
CA GLU A 50 2.86 17.29 4.48
C GLU A 50 3.04 16.02 3.65
N SER A 51 1.95 15.58 3.01
CA SER A 51 2.00 14.49 2.06
C SER A 51 2.59 15.01 0.76
N LYS A 52 3.64 14.35 0.27
CA LYS A 52 4.22 14.66 -1.03
C LYS A 52 3.43 13.97 -2.12
N GLU A 53 3.29 14.65 -3.26
CA GLU A 53 2.91 13.99 -4.50
C GLU A 53 3.95 12.91 -4.82
N ILE A 54 3.47 11.73 -5.19
CA ILE A 54 4.28 10.58 -5.57
C ILE A 54 4.07 10.34 -7.06
N ASP A 55 5.15 10.38 -7.84
CA ASP A 55 5.14 9.93 -9.23
C ASP A 55 5.10 8.40 -9.26
N ALA A 56 3.95 7.86 -9.69
CA ALA A 56 3.70 6.43 -9.83
C ALA A 56 3.78 5.97 -11.29
N THR A 57 4.09 6.86 -12.25
CA THR A 57 4.05 6.60 -13.69
C THR A 57 4.80 5.32 -14.06
N LYS A 58 6.05 5.19 -13.62
CA LYS A 58 6.85 4.00 -13.92
C LYS A 58 6.25 2.72 -13.32
N ALA A 59 5.73 2.80 -12.09
CA ALA A 59 5.22 1.63 -11.38
C ALA A 59 3.84 1.19 -11.88
N PHE A 60 3.00 2.13 -12.32
CA PHE A 60 1.60 1.91 -12.69
C PHE A 60 1.36 1.94 -14.21
N SER A 61 2.36 2.28 -15.02
CA SER A 61 2.28 2.19 -16.50
C SER A 61 1.94 0.79 -17.02
N GLN A 62 2.16 -0.24 -16.19
CA GLN A 62 1.87 -1.62 -16.56
C GLN A 62 0.42 -2.06 -16.26
N LEU A 63 -0.34 -1.24 -15.53
CA LEU A 63 -1.75 -1.53 -15.24
C LEU A 63 -2.54 -1.58 -16.54
N GLU A 64 -3.54 -2.47 -16.60
CA GLU A 64 -4.46 -2.61 -17.73
C GLU A 64 -5.12 -1.28 -18.07
N ILE A 65 -5.60 -0.54 -17.07
CA ILE A 65 -6.18 0.79 -17.28
C ILE A 65 -5.18 1.76 -17.93
N ALA A 66 -3.91 1.73 -17.52
CA ALA A 66 -2.88 2.61 -18.07
C ALA A 66 -2.55 2.25 -19.52
N LYS A 67 -2.46 0.96 -19.85
CA LYS A 67 -2.20 0.49 -21.21
C LYS A 67 -3.39 0.74 -22.15
N ALA A 68 -4.59 0.34 -21.72
CA ALA A 68 -5.80 0.43 -22.53
C ALA A 68 -6.15 1.88 -22.89
N GLU A 69 -5.98 2.79 -21.92
CA GLU A 69 -6.29 4.21 -22.10
C GLU A 69 -5.06 5.06 -22.44
N GLY A 70 -3.88 4.47 -22.62
CA GLY A 70 -2.64 5.19 -22.93
C GLY A 70 -2.29 6.29 -21.92
N TYR A 71 -2.49 6.05 -20.62
CA TYR A 71 -2.08 6.99 -19.57
C TYR A 71 -0.57 6.98 -19.38
N ASP A 72 0.06 8.16 -19.41
CA ASP A 72 1.50 8.37 -19.40
C ASP A 72 1.98 9.32 -18.28
N ASP A 73 1.06 9.85 -17.48
CA ASP A 73 1.32 10.63 -16.25
C ASP A 73 0.43 10.10 -15.13
N ILE A 74 1.02 9.44 -14.12
CA ILE A 74 0.29 8.79 -13.03
C ILE A 74 0.84 9.26 -11.69
N LYS A 75 -0.04 9.85 -10.87
CA LYS A 75 0.33 10.52 -9.62
C LYS A 75 -0.51 10.02 -8.46
N ILE A 76 0.10 9.91 -7.29
CA ILE A 76 -0.60 9.60 -6.04
C ILE A 76 -0.51 10.81 -5.11
N THR A 77 -1.66 11.26 -4.62
CA THR A 77 -1.81 12.43 -3.74
C THR A 77 -2.74 12.10 -2.57
N GLY A 78 -3.04 13.09 -1.71
CA GLY A 78 -3.88 12.90 -0.52
C GLY A 78 -3.07 12.65 0.75
N PRO A 79 -3.64 12.09 1.82
CA PRO A 79 -3.02 12.07 3.14
C PRO A 79 -1.77 11.18 3.22
N ARG A 80 -0.90 11.48 4.19
CA ARG A 80 0.22 10.61 4.56
C ARG A 80 -0.34 9.36 5.24
N LEU A 81 0.16 8.19 4.86
CA LEU A 81 -0.26 6.90 5.43
C LEU A 81 0.88 6.33 6.26
N ASP A 82 0.58 5.92 7.50
CA ASP A 82 1.56 5.37 8.43
C ASP A 82 1.77 3.84 8.27
N MET A 83 2.81 3.31 8.93
CA MET A 83 3.10 1.87 8.88
C MET A 83 2.35 1.08 9.97
N ASP A 84 2.09 1.66 11.14
CA ASP A 84 1.54 0.90 12.28
C ASP A 84 0.02 0.70 12.18
N THR A 85 -0.69 1.58 11.49
CA THR A 85 -2.15 1.57 11.33
C THR A 85 -2.54 1.48 9.86
N ASP A 86 -2.18 2.46 9.03
CA ASP A 86 -2.72 2.58 7.67
C ASP A 86 -2.25 1.46 6.77
N PHE A 87 -0.97 1.10 6.85
CA PHE A 87 -0.45 -0.03 6.13
C PHE A 87 -1.12 -1.35 6.57
N LYS A 88 -1.39 -1.53 7.87
CA LYS A 88 -2.09 -2.73 8.37
C LYS A 88 -3.54 -2.80 7.90
N THR A 89 -4.26 -1.69 7.95
CA THR A 89 -5.61 -1.58 7.41
C THR A 89 -5.62 -1.90 5.91
N TRP A 90 -4.65 -1.38 5.16
CA TRP A 90 -4.47 -1.69 3.75
C TRP A 90 -4.23 -3.19 3.51
N ILE A 91 -3.38 -3.84 4.30
CA ILE A 91 -3.21 -5.30 4.22
C ILE A 91 -4.52 -6.04 4.47
N GLY A 92 -5.33 -5.59 5.44
CA GLY A 92 -6.67 -6.13 5.66
C GLY A 92 -7.60 -5.96 4.46
N VAL A 93 -7.56 -4.80 3.79
CA VAL A 93 -8.31 -4.54 2.55
C VAL A 93 -7.88 -5.51 1.45
N ILE A 94 -6.58 -5.63 1.19
CA ILE A 94 -6.03 -6.57 0.21
C ILE A 94 -6.46 -8.01 0.53
N TYR A 95 -6.35 -8.42 1.80
CA TYR A 95 -6.75 -9.75 2.23
C TYR A 95 -8.25 -9.98 1.99
N ALA A 96 -9.10 -9.04 2.37
CA ALA A 96 -10.55 -9.14 2.14
C ALA A 96 -10.85 -9.29 0.64
N PHE A 97 -10.29 -8.44 -0.22
CA PHE A 97 -10.47 -8.52 -1.68
C PHE A 97 -9.93 -9.80 -2.29
N SER A 98 -8.81 -10.31 -1.80
CA SER A 98 -8.29 -11.60 -2.27
C SER A 98 -9.16 -12.79 -1.92
N LYS A 99 -9.87 -12.72 -0.78
CA LYS A 99 -10.67 -13.82 -0.25
C LYS A 99 -12.10 -13.79 -0.75
N TYR A 100 -12.68 -12.60 -0.86
CA TYR A 100 -14.12 -12.40 -1.11
C TYR A 100 -14.42 -11.62 -2.40
N GLY A 101 -13.42 -11.02 -3.04
CA GLY A 101 -13.62 -10.07 -4.14
C GLY A 101 -13.83 -10.70 -5.53
N LEU A 102 -13.71 -12.02 -5.70
CA LEU A 102 -13.77 -12.65 -7.02
C LEU A 102 -15.06 -12.34 -7.79
N SER A 103 -16.19 -12.21 -7.08
CA SER A 103 -17.51 -11.98 -7.68
C SER A 103 -18.05 -10.57 -7.47
N SER A 104 -17.32 -9.68 -6.79
CA SER A 104 -17.81 -8.35 -6.44
C SER A 104 -16.68 -7.39 -6.08
N ASN A 105 -16.78 -6.16 -6.56
CA ASN A 105 -15.93 -5.06 -6.12
C ASN A 105 -16.34 -4.49 -4.75
N THR A 106 -17.42 -5.01 -4.15
CA THR A 106 -17.92 -4.68 -2.81
C THR A 106 -17.89 -5.91 -1.91
N ILE A 107 -17.34 -5.77 -0.72
CA ILE A 107 -17.18 -6.85 0.26
C ILE A 107 -17.78 -6.44 1.58
N GLN A 108 -18.48 -7.36 2.20
CA GLN A 108 -18.99 -7.23 3.57
C GLN A 108 -18.38 -8.33 4.44
N LEU A 109 -17.88 -7.95 5.63
CA LEU A 109 -17.33 -8.88 6.61
C LEU A 109 -17.46 -8.31 8.02
N SER A 110 -17.30 -9.16 9.03
CA SER A 110 -17.34 -8.70 10.42
C SER A 110 -16.14 -7.82 10.78
N PHE A 111 -16.30 -6.89 11.73
CA PHE A 111 -15.16 -6.13 12.25
C PHE A 111 -14.09 -7.05 12.83
N GLN A 112 -14.50 -8.09 13.55
CA GLN A 112 -13.56 -9.05 14.14
C GLN A 112 -12.71 -9.73 13.07
N GLU A 113 -13.33 -10.16 11.97
CA GLU A 113 -12.60 -10.76 10.86
C GLU A 113 -11.67 -9.77 10.18
N PHE A 114 -12.16 -8.56 9.87
CA PHE A 114 -11.35 -7.53 9.23
C PHE A 114 -10.15 -7.12 10.10
N ALA A 115 -10.34 -6.90 11.40
CA ALA A 115 -9.26 -6.54 12.31
C ALA A 115 -8.19 -7.64 12.43
N LYS A 116 -8.60 -8.93 12.39
CA LYS A 116 -7.66 -10.07 12.32
C LYS A 116 -6.88 -10.05 11.00
N ALA A 117 -7.54 -9.77 9.87
CA ALA A 117 -6.91 -9.64 8.56
C ALA A 117 -5.88 -8.50 8.52
N CYS A 118 -6.17 -7.38 9.17
CA CYS A 118 -5.20 -6.28 9.38
C CYS A 118 -4.01 -6.68 10.28
N GLY A 119 -4.07 -7.82 10.95
CA GLY A 119 -3.02 -8.28 11.87
C GLY A 119 -3.11 -7.67 13.27
N PHE A 120 -4.25 -7.10 13.66
CA PHE A 120 -4.47 -6.66 15.05
C PHE A 120 -4.80 -7.86 15.95
N PRO A 121 -4.26 -7.92 17.18
CA PRO A 121 -4.54 -9.03 18.08
C PRO A 121 -5.98 -8.95 18.61
N SER A 122 -6.67 -10.09 18.72
CA SER A 122 -8.06 -10.17 19.18
C SER A 122 -8.33 -9.51 20.54
N LYS A 123 -7.30 -9.42 21.40
CA LYS A 123 -7.38 -8.75 22.71
C LYS A 123 -7.51 -7.21 22.61
N ARG A 124 -7.31 -6.62 21.43
CA ARG A 124 -7.36 -5.16 21.19
C ARG A 124 -8.57 -4.72 20.36
N LEU A 125 -9.63 -5.52 20.27
CA LEU A 125 -10.86 -5.16 19.55
C LEU A 125 -11.74 -4.19 20.36
N ASP A 126 -11.13 -3.14 20.90
CA ASP A 126 -11.78 -2.11 21.71
C ASP A 126 -12.28 -0.94 20.85
N ALA A 127 -13.01 0.00 21.48
CA ALA A 127 -13.52 1.20 20.82
C ALA A 127 -12.41 2.06 20.19
N LYS A 128 -11.21 2.05 20.79
CA LYS A 128 -10.07 2.80 20.30
C LYS A 128 -9.55 2.22 18.98
N LEU A 129 -9.43 0.90 18.86
CA LEU A 129 -9.05 0.26 17.60
C LEU A 129 -10.12 0.47 16.52
N ARG A 130 -11.41 0.40 16.88
CA ARG A 130 -12.52 0.70 15.98
C ARG A 130 -12.38 2.11 15.37
N LEU A 131 -12.18 3.13 16.20
CA LEU A 131 -11.93 4.50 15.75
C LEU A 131 -10.67 4.60 14.87
N THR A 132 -9.59 3.93 15.27
CA THR A 132 -8.32 3.92 14.55
C THR A 132 -8.47 3.35 13.14
N ILE A 133 -9.22 2.25 12.98
CA ILE A 133 -9.51 1.64 11.68
C ILE A 133 -10.44 2.54 10.85
N HIS A 134 -11.48 3.13 11.48
CA HIS A 134 -12.37 4.09 10.80
C HIS A 134 -11.60 5.26 10.17
N GLU A 135 -10.76 5.92 10.95
CA GLU A 135 -9.93 7.03 10.43
C GLU A 135 -8.96 6.57 9.33
N SER A 136 -8.44 5.34 9.46
CA SER A 136 -7.54 4.74 8.49
C SER A 136 -8.23 4.46 7.15
N LEU A 137 -9.44 3.91 7.16
CA LEU A 137 -10.26 3.74 5.97
C LEU A 137 -10.55 5.08 5.29
N GLY A 138 -10.84 6.12 6.08
CA GLY A 138 -10.99 7.49 5.57
C GLY A 138 -9.72 8.02 4.89
N ARG A 139 -8.53 7.79 5.46
CA ARG A 139 -7.26 8.17 4.85
C ARG A 139 -6.96 7.37 3.58
N LEU A 140 -7.21 6.06 3.57
CA LEU A 140 -7.05 5.21 2.38
C LEU A 140 -7.97 5.66 1.24
N ARG A 141 -9.23 5.95 1.54
CA ARG A 141 -10.17 6.51 0.54
C ARG A 141 -9.68 7.82 -0.05
N ASN A 142 -9.19 8.72 0.79
CA ASN A 142 -8.71 10.04 0.35
C ASN A 142 -7.30 10.01 -0.26
N LYS A 143 -6.64 8.84 -0.33
CA LYS A 143 -5.36 8.68 -1.03
C LYS A 143 -5.63 8.52 -2.53
N GLY A 144 -5.70 9.65 -3.22
CA GLY A 144 -6.05 9.72 -4.64
C GLY A 144 -4.96 9.16 -5.55
N ILE A 145 -5.36 8.46 -6.61
CA ILE A 145 -4.55 8.08 -7.76
C ILE A 145 -5.15 8.80 -8.97
N ALA A 146 -4.36 9.65 -9.61
CA ALA A 146 -4.71 10.36 -10.81
C ALA A 146 -3.93 9.79 -12.00
N PHE A 147 -4.66 9.34 -13.00
CA PHE A 147 -4.12 8.95 -14.31
C PHE A 147 -4.44 10.06 -15.30
N LYS A 148 -3.46 10.42 -16.12
CA LYS A 148 -3.55 11.50 -17.09
C LYS A 148 -2.88 11.09 -18.39
N ARG A 149 -3.49 11.49 -19.51
CA ARG A 149 -2.97 11.32 -20.87
C ARG A 149 -2.44 12.66 -21.40
N GLY A 150 -1.13 12.70 -21.67
CA GLY A 150 -0.41 13.86 -22.16
C GLY A 150 -0.33 15.02 -21.15
N LYS A 151 0.54 15.99 -21.42
CA LYS A 151 0.80 17.12 -20.51
C LYS A 151 -0.42 18.01 -20.24
N ASP A 152 -1.38 18.05 -21.16
CA ASP A 152 -2.55 18.95 -21.10
C ASP A 152 -3.85 18.28 -20.63
N ALA A 153 -3.78 17.05 -20.07
CA ALA A 153 -4.95 16.31 -19.59
C ALA A 153 -6.02 16.09 -20.66
N LYS A 154 -5.60 15.66 -21.87
CA LYS A 154 -6.51 15.33 -22.98
C LYS A 154 -7.54 14.24 -22.61
N GLY A 155 -7.23 13.48 -21.58
CA GLY A 155 -8.14 12.59 -20.86
C GLY A 155 -7.52 12.23 -19.51
N GLY A 156 -8.36 11.88 -18.55
CA GLY A 156 -7.89 11.51 -17.21
C GLY A 156 -8.88 10.61 -16.47
N TYR A 157 -8.36 9.94 -15.45
CA TYR A 157 -9.12 9.11 -14.55
C TYR A 157 -8.66 9.37 -13.12
N GLN A 158 -9.60 9.59 -12.21
CA GLN A 158 -9.31 9.85 -10.80
C GLN A 158 -10.02 8.82 -9.94
N THR A 159 -9.30 8.26 -8.99
CA THR A 159 -9.81 7.27 -8.05
C THR A 159 -9.01 7.31 -6.75
N GLY A 160 -9.33 6.47 -5.78
CA GLY A 160 -8.60 6.33 -4.52
C GLY A 160 -7.98 4.95 -4.35
N LEU A 161 -7.12 4.77 -3.34
CA LEU A 161 -6.68 3.42 -2.93
C LEU A 161 -7.86 2.56 -2.46
N LEU A 162 -8.93 3.17 -1.97
CA LEU A 162 -10.18 2.52 -1.62
C LEU A 162 -11.33 3.41 -2.10
N LYS A 163 -12.39 2.84 -2.68
CA LYS A 163 -13.59 3.64 -3.03
C LYS A 163 -14.42 3.85 -1.78
N VAL A 164 -14.90 2.80 -1.12
CA VAL A 164 -15.74 2.91 0.08
C VAL A 164 -15.13 2.11 1.22
N GLY A 165 -15.17 2.67 2.42
CA GLY A 165 -14.88 1.99 3.67
C GLY A 165 -15.96 2.36 4.68
N ARG A 166 -17.07 1.63 4.67
CA ARG A 166 -18.16 1.81 5.64
C ARG A 166 -17.87 0.94 6.85
N PHE A 167 -18.11 1.54 8.01
CA PHE A 167 -17.90 0.93 9.32
C PHE A 167 -19.18 1.11 10.13
N ASP A 168 -19.72 0.01 10.64
CA ASP A 168 -20.90 -0.01 11.50
C ASP A 168 -20.60 -0.87 12.73
N ALA A 169 -20.39 -0.21 13.88
CA ALA A 169 -20.02 -0.91 15.11
C ALA A 169 -21.19 -1.72 15.69
N ASP A 170 -22.41 -1.20 15.55
CA ASP A 170 -23.61 -1.80 16.15
C ASP A 170 -24.03 -3.06 15.39
N LEU A 171 -23.87 -3.05 14.06
CA LEU A 171 -24.11 -4.21 13.20
C LEU A 171 -22.88 -5.14 13.06
N ASP A 172 -21.77 -4.82 13.73
CA ASP A 172 -20.45 -5.46 13.58
C ASP A 172 -20.02 -5.62 12.11
N LEU A 173 -20.30 -4.63 11.26
CA LEU A 173 -20.13 -4.71 9.82
C LEU A 173 -19.02 -3.77 9.31
N ILE A 174 -18.15 -4.34 8.48
CA ILE A 174 -17.25 -3.60 7.59
C ILE A 174 -17.72 -3.83 6.17
N GLU A 175 -17.89 -2.74 5.42
CA GLU A 175 -18.12 -2.80 3.99
C GLU A 175 -17.00 -2.05 3.26
N LEU A 176 -16.40 -2.72 2.28
CA LEU A 176 -15.29 -2.21 1.48
C LEU A 176 -15.70 -2.23 0.01
N GLU A 177 -15.47 -1.12 -0.70
CA GLU A 177 -15.61 -1.07 -2.15
C GLU A 177 -14.26 -0.67 -2.78
N ALA A 178 -13.84 -1.41 -3.78
CA ALA A 178 -12.67 -1.11 -4.60
C ALA A 178 -13.09 -0.64 -5.99
N ASP A 179 -12.18 0.11 -6.63
CA ASP A 179 -12.30 0.43 -8.03
C ASP A 179 -11.95 -0.79 -8.88
N SER A 180 -12.92 -1.29 -9.65
CA SER A 180 -12.71 -2.44 -10.52
C SER A 180 -11.63 -2.18 -11.57
N LYS A 181 -11.36 -0.92 -11.97
CA LYS A 181 -10.27 -0.62 -12.91
C LYS A 181 -8.87 -0.73 -12.28
N LEU A 182 -8.80 -0.82 -10.95
CA LEU A 182 -7.56 -1.01 -10.19
C LEU A 182 -7.50 -2.40 -9.53
N TRP A 183 -8.28 -3.37 -10.01
CA TRP A 183 -8.34 -4.70 -9.41
C TRP A 183 -6.94 -5.33 -9.25
N GLU A 184 -6.00 -5.06 -10.17
CA GLU A 184 -4.61 -5.54 -10.13
C GLU A 184 -3.89 -5.19 -8.82
N LEU A 185 -4.23 -4.05 -8.21
CA LEU A 185 -3.65 -3.64 -6.92
C LEU A 185 -4.15 -4.50 -5.75
N PHE A 186 -5.29 -5.18 -5.89
CA PHE A 186 -5.95 -5.97 -4.85
C PHE A 186 -5.69 -7.47 -4.95
N GLN A 187 -5.05 -7.94 -6.01
CA GLN A 187 -4.66 -9.34 -6.11
C GLN A 187 -3.58 -9.70 -5.10
N LEU A 188 -3.82 -10.80 -4.38
CA LEU A 188 -2.89 -11.32 -3.40
C LEU A 188 -1.64 -11.87 -4.10
N ASP A 189 -0.53 -11.17 -3.95
CA ASP A 189 0.77 -11.80 -4.01
C ASP A 189 1.02 -12.50 -2.65
N TYR A 190 1.41 -13.78 -2.67
CA TYR A 190 1.78 -14.58 -1.49
C TYR A 190 2.78 -13.89 -0.56
N ARG A 191 3.50 -12.87 -1.05
CA ARG A 191 4.38 -12.00 -0.25
C ARG A 191 3.64 -11.23 0.86
N VAL A 192 2.35 -10.91 0.71
CA VAL A 192 1.56 -10.20 1.74
C VAL A 192 1.44 -11.05 3.02
N LEU A 193 1.33 -12.38 2.89
CA LEU A 193 1.30 -13.28 4.05
C LEU A 193 2.66 -13.37 4.74
N LEU A 194 3.75 -13.38 3.98
CA LEU A 194 5.13 -13.41 4.52
C LEU A 194 5.46 -12.14 5.32
N GLN A 195 4.83 -11.01 4.97
CA GLN A 195 4.97 -9.74 5.68
C GLN A 195 4.52 -9.81 7.15
N HIS A 196 3.58 -10.69 7.50
CA HIS A 196 3.11 -10.77 8.88
C HIS A 196 4.17 -11.19 9.90
N HIS A 197 5.13 -12.06 9.55
CA HIS A 197 6.12 -12.54 10.52
C HIS A 197 7.08 -11.41 10.94
N ALA A 198 7.73 -10.77 9.96
CA ALA A 198 8.66 -9.68 10.22
C ALA A 198 7.95 -8.45 10.83
N LEU A 199 6.75 -8.09 10.34
CA LEU A 199 6.01 -6.94 10.90
C LEU A 199 5.59 -7.17 12.35
N ARG A 200 5.21 -8.41 12.72
CA ARG A 200 4.93 -8.78 14.12
C ARG A 200 6.17 -8.71 15.01
N ALA A 201 7.35 -9.03 14.48
CA ALA A 201 8.64 -8.88 15.18
C ALA A 201 9.13 -7.42 15.27
N LEU A 202 8.49 -6.49 14.57
CA LEU A 202 8.83 -5.07 14.53
C LEU A 202 7.72 -4.17 15.10
N PRO A 203 7.17 -4.43 16.31
CA PRO A 203 6.07 -3.63 16.83
C PRO A 203 6.51 -2.18 17.03
N LYS A 204 5.74 -1.22 16.49
CA LYS A 204 6.00 0.22 16.56
C LYS A 204 7.34 0.69 15.97
N LYS A 205 8.10 -0.19 15.30
CA LYS A 205 9.38 0.13 14.64
C LYS A 205 9.12 0.54 13.18
N GLU A 206 8.34 1.60 12.97
CA GLU A 206 7.82 1.95 11.63
C GLU A 206 8.89 2.15 10.56
N VAL A 207 10.06 2.69 10.93
CA VAL A 207 11.19 2.83 9.99
C VAL A 207 11.68 1.46 9.53
N ALA A 208 11.88 0.52 10.46
CA ALA A 208 12.29 -0.84 10.11
C ALA A 208 11.21 -1.57 9.30
N GLN A 209 9.93 -1.37 9.63
CA GLN A 209 8.82 -1.89 8.83
C GLN A 209 8.85 -1.32 7.41
N ALA A 210 9.04 -0.01 7.24
CA ALA A 210 9.11 0.62 5.92
C ALA A 210 10.33 0.16 5.10
N ILE A 211 11.50 -0.03 5.74
CA ILE A 211 12.68 -0.61 5.08
C ILE A 211 12.43 -2.08 4.71
N TYR A 212 11.83 -2.87 5.61
CA TYR A 212 11.47 -4.27 5.35
C TYR A 212 10.57 -4.40 4.12
N THR A 213 9.45 -3.66 4.12
CA THR A 213 8.49 -3.67 3.02
C THR A 213 9.11 -3.21 1.70
N PHE A 214 10.00 -2.21 1.75
CA PHE A 214 10.75 -1.77 0.59
C PHE A 214 11.71 -2.85 0.08
N ILE A 215 12.49 -3.49 0.94
CA ILE A 215 13.44 -4.54 0.54
C ILE A 215 12.69 -5.75 -0.03
N GLU A 216 11.61 -6.22 0.61
CA GLU A 216 10.76 -7.32 0.12
C GLU A 216 10.15 -7.03 -1.27
N SER A 217 9.93 -5.75 -1.57
CA SER A 217 9.39 -5.34 -2.85
C SER A 217 10.41 -5.35 -4.00
N LEU A 218 11.70 -5.57 -3.70
CA LEU A 218 12.77 -5.64 -4.67
C LEU A 218 13.03 -7.10 -5.12
N PRO A 219 13.67 -7.29 -6.30
CA PRO A 219 14.18 -8.61 -6.71
C PRO A 219 15.07 -9.25 -5.65
N GLN A 220 15.22 -10.58 -5.67
CA GLN A 220 16.00 -11.34 -4.68
C GLN A 220 17.42 -10.79 -4.50
N ASN A 221 18.10 -10.48 -5.61
CA ASN A 221 19.43 -9.90 -5.65
C ASN A 221 19.35 -8.45 -6.16
N PRO A 222 18.98 -7.48 -5.31
CA PRO A 222 18.88 -6.09 -5.73
C PRO A 222 20.27 -5.50 -5.93
N LEU A 223 20.37 -4.49 -6.80
CA LEU A 223 21.55 -3.63 -6.83
C LEU A 223 21.75 -2.94 -5.46
N PRO A 224 23.00 -2.57 -5.10
CA PRO A 224 23.29 -1.84 -3.86
C PRO A 224 22.35 -0.65 -3.65
N LEU A 225 21.73 -0.58 -2.48
CA LEU A 225 20.73 0.44 -2.16
C LEU A 225 21.41 1.65 -1.54
N SER A 226 21.42 2.77 -2.26
CA SER A 226 21.94 4.02 -1.70
C SER A 226 21.06 4.50 -0.53
N PHE A 227 21.69 5.14 0.45
CA PHE A 227 20.95 5.79 1.53
C PHE A 227 20.04 6.90 0.98
N ALA A 228 20.44 7.61 -0.08
CA ALA A 228 19.55 8.54 -0.80
C ALA A 228 18.22 7.90 -1.21
N ARG A 229 18.26 6.73 -1.85
CA ARG A 229 17.07 6.00 -2.28
C ARG A 229 16.21 5.54 -1.09
N ILE A 230 16.84 5.10 -0.01
CA ILE A 230 16.12 4.71 1.22
C ILE A 230 15.47 5.95 1.87
N ARG A 231 16.16 7.09 1.93
CA ARG A 231 15.61 8.35 2.47
C ARG A 231 14.39 8.81 1.70
N GLU A 232 14.46 8.80 0.37
CA GLU A 232 13.33 9.11 -0.51
C GLU A 232 12.14 8.21 -0.20
N ARG A 233 12.37 6.88 -0.13
CA ARG A 233 11.34 5.90 0.21
C ARG A 233 10.70 6.15 1.57
N LEU A 234 11.47 6.55 2.57
CA LEU A 234 10.98 6.78 3.93
C LEU A 234 10.30 8.14 4.10
N ALA A 235 10.48 9.07 3.15
CA ALA A 235 9.98 10.44 3.20
C ALA A 235 10.19 11.10 4.59
N LEU A 236 11.39 10.91 5.16
CA LEU A 236 11.76 11.50 6.44
C LEU A 236 12.00 13.00 6.25
N GLN A 237 11.64 13.80 7.26
CA GLN A 237 11.78 15.26 7.23
C GLN A 237 12.98 15.78 8.05
N SER A 238 13.70 14.91 8.75
CA SER A 238 14.86 15.31 9.56
C SER A 238 16.09 15.63 8.69
N ALA A 239 17.15 16.19 9.27
CA ALA A 239 18.39 16.43 8.54
C ALA A 239 19.01 15.11 8.04
N VAL A 240 19.71 15.15 6.89
CA VAL A 240 20.31 13.97 6.24
C VAL A 240 21.15 13.12 7.20
N GLY A 241 21.97 13.74 8.05
CA GLY A 241 22.79 13.00 9.02
C GLY A 241 21.96 12.19 10.02
N GLU A 242 20.84 12.76 10.48
CA GLU A 242 19.91 12.09 11.38
C GLU A 242 19.11 11.00 10.67
N GLN A 243 18.66 11.24 9.44
CA GLN A 243 18.03 10.21 8.61
C GLN A 243 18.96 9.00 8.43
N ASN A 244 20.25 9.23 8.16
CA ASN A 244 21.24 8.16 8.01
C ASN A 244 21.44 7.35 9.30
N ARG A 245 21.40 8.00 10.49
CA ARG A 245 21.45 7.31 11.78
C ARG A 245 20.21 6.45 12.02
N ILE A 246 19.03 7.00 11.73
CA ILE A 246 17.75 6.30 11.82
C ILE A 246 17.73 5.08 10.89
N ILE A 247 18.20 5.22 9.65
CA ILE A 247 18.30 4.12 8.68
C ILE A 247 19.22 3.01 9.20
N LYS A 248 20.42 3.35 9.69
CA LYS A 248 21.35 2.35 10.26
C LYS A 248 20.73 1.58 11.42
N LYS A 249 20.07 2.29 12.34
CA LYS A 249 19.38 1.66 13.47
C LYS A 249 18.27 0.71 13.01
N ALA A 250 17.50 1.10 12.00
CA ALA A 250 16.44 0.28 11.44
C ALA A 250 16.98 -0.96 10.70
N ILE A 251 18.09 -0.83 9.97
CA ILE A 251 18.79 -1.98 9.35
C ILE A 251 19.27 -2.95 10.43
N GLU A 252 19.86 -2.44 11.52
CA GLU A 252 20.30 -3.30 12.62
C GLU A 252 19.12 -4.05 13.25
N GLN A 253 17.97 -3.39 13.45
CA GLN A 253 16.75 -4.06 13.90
C GLN A 253 16.31 -5.20 12.98
N LEU A 254 16.48 -5.05 11.66
CA LEU A 254 16.18 -6.09 10.68
C LEU A 254 17.17 -7.27 10.74
N LYS A 255 18.44 -6.99 11.06
CA LYS A 255 19.45 -8.02 11.33
C LYS A 255 19.13 -8.77 12.63
N THR A 256 18.80 -8.05 13.70
CA THR A 256 18.50 -8.62 15.03
C THR A 256 17.30 -9.57 14.99
N ILE A 257 16.25 -9.27 14.23
CA ILE A 257 15.11 -10.19 14.08
C ILE A 257 15.40 -11.36 13.12
N GLY A 258 16.62 -11.48 12.59
CA GLY A 258 17.01 -12.53 11.67
C GLY A 258 16.39 -12.42 10.28
N TYR A 259 15.92 -11.24 9.87
CA TYR A 259 15.34 -11.03 8.54
C TYR A 259 16.41 -10.71 7.49
N LEU A 260 17.32 -9.79 7.78
CA LEU A 260 18.24 -9.24 6.78
C LEU A 260 19.68 -9.60 7.11
N ASP A 261 20.42 -10.08 6.11
CA ASP A 261 21.88 -10.11 6.13
C ASP A 261 22.41 -9.14 5.08
N CYS A 262 23.21 -8.17 5.53
CA CYS A 262 23.71 -7.10 4.68
C CYS A 262 24.97 -6.45 5.25
N SER A 263 25.76 -5.88 4.35
CA SER A 263 26.84 -4.94 4.66
C SER A 263 26.44 -3.50 4.33
N ILE A 264 27.10 -2.54 4.98
CA ILE A 264 26.98 -1.12 4.67
C ILE A 264 28.34 -0.62 4.22
N GLU A 265 28.46 -0.28 2.94
CA GLU A 265 29.68 0.25 2.35
C GLU A 265 29.55 1.74 2.06
N LYS A 266 30.65 2.48 2.24
CA LYS A 266 30.72 3.90 1.89
C LYS A 266 31.50 4.06 0.58
N LYS A 267 30.88 4.71 -0.41
CA LYS A 267 31.53 5.08 -1.66
C LYS A 267 31.46 6.60 -1.81
N GLY A 268 32.62 7.26 -1.66
CA GLY A 268 32.70 8.71 -1.59
C GLY A 268 31.92 9.28 -0.41
N ARG A 269 30.93 10.13 -0.69
CA ARG A 269 30.06 10.76 0.34
C ARG A 269 28.78 9.98 0.63
N GLU A 270 28.48 8.92 -0.12
CA GLU A 270 27.23 8.18 0.00
C GLU A 270 27.46 6.78 0.59
N SER A 271 26.47 6.30 1.36
CA SER A 271 26.47 4.94 1.92
C SER A 271 25.50 4.06 1.14
N PHE A 272 25.84 2.78 1.02
CA PHE A 272 25.09 1.79 0.29
C PHE A 272 24.85 0.56 1.18
N VAL A 273 23.62 0.04 1.15
CA VAL A 273 23.28 -1.24 1.74
C VAL A 273 23.41 -2.31 0.67
N ILE A 274 24.26 -3.31 0.92
CA ILE A 274 24.45 -4.46 0.05
C ILE A 274 23.74 -5.64 0.70
N VAL A 275 22.65 -6.09 0.09
CA VAL A 275 21.86 -7.21 0.59
C VAL A 275 22.54 -8.51 0.19
N HIS A 276 22.93 -9.33 1.17
CA HIS A 276 23.52 -10.64 0.95
C HIS A 276 22.46 -11.74 0.94
N SER A 277 21.54 -11.69 1.91
CA SER A 277 20.39 -12.60 1.96
C SER A 277 19.21 -12.00 2.73
N ARG A 278 18.02 -12.58 2.50
CA ARG A 278 16.77 -12.24 3.20
C ARG A 278 16.14 -13.53 3.70
N ASN A 279 15.58 -13.49 4.91
CA ASN A 279 14.82 -14.58 5.48
C ASN A 279 13.42 -14.11 5.90
N PRO A 280 12.42 -14.23 5.01
CA PRO A 280 11.04 -13.81 5.29
C PRO A 280 10.39 -14.54 6.49
N LYS A 281 10.86 -15.75 6.82
CA LYS A 281 10.36 -16.53 7.97
C LYS A 281 11.06 -16.20 9.28
N LEU A 282 12.06 -15.31 9.24
CA LEU A 282 13.00 -14.99 10.32
C LEU A 282 13.89 -16.20 10.66
N LYS A 283 15.18 -15.95 10.98
CA LYS A 283 16.02 -17.00 11.56
C LYS A 283 15.54 -17.26 12.99
N LEU A 284 15.41 -18.53 13.38
CA LEU A 284 15.22 -18.88 14.78
C LEU A 284 16.43 -18.34 15.57
N PRO A 285 16.24 -17.77 16.78
CA PRO A 285 17.38 -17.51 17.65
C PRO A 285 18.10 -18.85 17.90
N GLU A 286 19.42 -18.87 17.70
CA GLU A 286 20.29 -19.94 18.19
C GLU A 286 20.28 -19.98 19.72
#